data_AF-A0A9D8KW09-F1
#
_entry.id   AF-A0A9D8KW09-F1
#
_cell.length_a   1.000
_cell.length_b   1.000
_cell.length_c   1.000
_cell.angle_alpha   90.00
_cell.angle_beta   90.00
_cell.angle_gamma   90.00
#
_symmetry.space_group_name_H-M   'P 1'
#
loop_
_entity.id
_entity.type
_entity.pdbx_description
1 polymer ?
#
loop_
_entity_poly.entity_id
_entity_poly.type
_entity_poly.pdbx_seq_one_letter_code
_entity_poly.pdbx_strand_id
1 'polypeptide(L)' 'MTHRRLARRLEKAQAGNLGDVKPVGESVFEMREHFGPGWRMYYVQRGAALIVMLGGGDKSTQAADIAKAITLAATVED' A
#
# COMPACT_ATOMS: atom_id res chain seq x y z
N MET A 1 -10.87 -4.35 15.18
CA MET A 1 -9.57 -5.09 15.20
C MET A 1 -8.70 -4.80 13.97
N THR A 2 -9.28 -4.77 12.77
CA THR A 2 -8.57 -4.50 11.50
C THR A 2 -7.76 -3.20 11.49
N HIS A 3 -8.35 -2.06 11.89
CA HIS A 3 -7.64 -0.77 11.88
C HIS A 3 -6.38 -0.78 12.74
N ARG A 4 -6.40 -1.43 13.92
CA ARG A 4 -5.22 -1.55 14.80
C ARG A 4 -4.10 -2.37 14.13
N ARG A 5 -4.44 -3.40 13.36
CA ARG A 5 -3.45 -4.20 12.63
C ARG A 5 -2.85 -3.43 11.46
N LEU A 6 -3.66 -2.67 10.73
CA LEU A 6 -3.18 -1.80 9.66
C LEU A 6 -2.30 -0.67 10.20
N ALA A 7 -2.69 -0.02 11.30
CA ALA A 7 -1.86 0.99 11.96
C ALA A 7 -0.49 0.43 12.37
N ARG A 8 -0.46 -0.74 13.03
CA ARG A 8 0.79 -1.41 13.37
C ARG A 8 1.64 -1.78 12.15
N ARG A 9 1.01 -2.04 11.01
CA ARG A 9 1.72 -2.30 9.76
C ARG A 9 2.37 -1.04 9.20
N LEU A 10 1.70 0.10 9.31
CA LEU A 10 2.27 1.40 8.95
C LEU A 10 3.45 1.76 9.86
N GLU A 11 3.35 1.53 11.17
CA GLU A 11 4.47 1.72 12.11
C GLU A 11 5.71 0.90 11.70
N LYS A 12 5.50 -0.37 11.32
CA LYS A 12 6.58 -1.22 10.80
C LYS A 12 7.17 -0.69 9.50
N ALA A 13 6.32 -0.22 8.59
CA ALA A 13 6.76 0.35 7.31
C ALA A 13 7.59 1.63 7.53
N GLN A 14 7.21 2.48 8.49
CA GLN A 14 7.98 3.66 8.90
C GLN A 14 9.37 3.27 9.45
N ALA A 15 9.47 2.13 10.13
CA ALA A 15 10.75 1.56 10.57
C ALA A 15 11.52 0.79 9.47
N GLY A 16 11.08 0.88 8.21
CA GLY A 16 11.71 0.20 7.06
C GLY A 16 11.31 -1.27 6.89
N ASN A 17 10.45 -1.81 7.76
CA ASN A 17 9.94 -3.18 7.62
C ASN A 17 8.65 -3.20 6.78
N LEU A 18 8.85 -3.40 5.48
CA LEU A 18 7.79 -3.44 4.49
C LEU A 18 7.08 -4.79 4.38
N GLY A 19 7.47 -5.82 5.13
CA GLY A 19 6.78 -7.11 5.14
C GLY A 19 6.63 -7.76 3.76
N ASP A 20 5.46 -8.34 3.50
CA ASP A 20 5.12 -8.94 2.21
C ASP A 20 4.74 -7.84 1.20
N VAL A 21 5.59 -7.62 0.19
CA VAL A 21 5.41 -6.61 -0.86
C VAL A 21 5.46 -7.20 -2.26
N LYS A 22 4.73 -6.58 -3.19
CA LYS A 22 4.78 -6.92 -4.62
C LYS A 22 4.73 -5.65 -5.48
N PRO A 23 5.57 -5.51 -6.52
CA PRO A 23 5.39 -4.46 -7.51
C PRO A 23 4.09 -4.72 -8.31
N VAL A 24 3.29 -3.68 -8.52
CA VAL A 24 2.01 -3.77 -9.27
C VAL A 24 1.97 -2.91 -10.53
N GLY A 25 3.02 -2.13 -10.80
CA GLY A 25 3.20 -1.36 -12.03
C GLY A 25 3.52 0.11 -11.74
N GLU A 26 4.16 0.79 -12.70
CA GLU A 26 4.39 2.24 -12.66
C GLU A 26 4.98 2.78 -11.33
N SER A 27 5.96 2.06 -10.78
CA SER A 27 6.61 2.37 -9.49
C SER A 27 5.70 2.28 -8.26
N VAL A 28 4.51 1.68 -8.41
CA VAL A 28 3.58 1.35 -7.33
C VAL A 28 3.85 -0.06 -6.82
N PHE A 29 3.80 -0.17 -5.49
CA PHE A 29 3.97 -1.41 -4.75
C PHE A 29 2.75 -1.67 -3.87
N GLU A 30 2.45 -2.94 -3.67
CA GLU A 30 1.37 -3.43 -2.82
C GLU A 30 1.97 -4.13 -1.59
N MET A 31 1.61 -3.67 -0.39
CA MET A 31 1.83 -4.35 0.88
C MET A 31 0.64 -5.27 1.19
N ARG A 32 0.92 -6.57 1.36
CA ARG A 32 -0.10 -7.61 1.52
C ARG A 32 -0.23 -8.05 2.98
N GLU A 33 -1.45 -8.04 3.48
CA GLU A 33 -1.82 -8.55 4.80
C GLU A 33 -2.84 -9.68 4.63
N HIS A 34 -2.51 -10.88 5.12
CA HIS A 34 -3.32 -12.09 4.87
C HIS A 34 -4.38 -12.36 5.94
N PHE A 35 -4.60 -11.43 6.88
CA PHE A 35 -5.63 -11.59 7.90
C PHE A 35 -7.00 -11.05 7.43
N GLY A 36 -8.08 -11.61 7.97
CA GLY A 36 -9.44 -11.20 7.61
C GLY A 36 -9.69 -11.39 6.11
N PRO A 37 -10.23 -10.39 5.39
CA PRO A 37 -10.54 -10.50 3.96
C PRO A 37 -9.29 -10.43 3.05
N GLY A 38 -8.09 -10.25 3.61
CA GLY A 38 -6.86 -10.10 2.85
C GLY A 38 -6.67 -8.66 2.40
N TRP A 39 -6.13 -7.81 3.28
CA TRP A 39 -5.96 -6.38 3.05
C TRP A 39 -4.75 -6.07 2.17
N ARG A 40 -4.86 -5.00 1.37
CA ARG A 40 -3.82 -4.47 0.50
C ARG A 40 -3.64 -2.98 0.73
N MET A 41 -2.40 -2.55 0.94
CA MET A 41 -2.06 -1.12 0.99
C MET A 41 -1.11 -0.81 -0.14
N TYR A 42 -1.36 0.27 -0.87
CA TYR A 42 -0.54 0.67 -2.00
C TYR A 42 0.36 1.82 -1.59
N TYR A 43 1.60 1.80 -2.08
CA TYR A 43 2.56 2.84 -1.80
C TYR A 43 3.49 3.07 -2.99
N VAL A 44 4.11 4.24 -3.00
CA VAL A 44 5.26 4.56 -3.84
C VAL A 44 6.45 4.92 -2.96
N GLN A 45 7.66 4.67 -3.47
CA GLN A 45 8.89 5.07 -2.80
C GLN A 45 9.58 6.17 -3.60
N ARG A 46 9.81 7.31 -2.94
CA ARG A 46 10.49 8.49 -3.49
C ARG A 46 11.71 8.78 -2.62
N GLY A 47 12.89 8.33 -3.07
CA GLY A 47 14.10 8.37 -2.25
C GLY A 47 13.92 7.64 -0.92
N ALA A 48 14.04 8.39 0.19
CA ALA A 48 13.83 7.87 1.54
C ALA A 48 12.37 7.94 2.02
N ALA A 49 11.49 8.64 1.29
CA ALA A 49 10.09 8.80 1.64
C ALA A 49 9.24 7.65 1.10
N LEU A 50 8.38 7.10 1.97
CA LEU A 50 7.37 6.12 1.59
C LEU A 50 6.00 6.79 1.65
N ILE A 51 5.36 6.90 0.49
CA ILE A 51 4.08 7.58 0.34
C ILE A 51 3.00 6.52 0.23
N VAL A 52 2.19 6.39 1.30
CA VAL A 52 1.08 5.43 1.36
C VAL A 52 -0.19 6.07 0.82
N MET A 53 -0.80 5.43 -0.17
CA MET A 53 -2.06 5.89 -0.75
C MET A 53 -3.23 5.36 0.06
N LEU A 54 -4.03 6.27 0.60
CA LEU A 54 -5.23 5.95 1.37
C LEU A 54 -6.35 5.54 0.40
N GLY A 55 -6.54 4.22 0.24
CA GLY A 55 -7.56 3.70 -0.67
C GLY A 55 -7.37 2.26 -1.09
N GLY A 56 -6.83 1.41 -0.19
CA GLY A 56 -6.76 -0.02 -0.42
C GLY A 56 -7.91 -0.75 0.24
N GLY A 57 -8.40 -1.80 -0.40
CA GLY A 57 -9.43 -2.67 0.12
C GLY A 57 -8.94 -4.08 0.41
N ASP A 58 -9.87 -5.02 0.27
CA ASP A 58 -9.56 -6.44 0.24
C ASP A 58 -9.32 -6.92 -1.20
N LYS A 59 -9.19 -8.24 -1.37
CA LYS A 59 -8.91 -8.84 -2.68
C LYS A 59 -9.98 -8.54 -3.74
N SER A 60 -11.23 -8.26 -3.37
CA SER A 60 -12.34 -8.05 -4.32
C SER A 60 -12.21 -6.75 -5.13
N THR A 61 -11.53 -5.73 -4.58
CA THR A 61 -11.34 -4.42 -5.22
C THR A 61 -9.94 -4.21 -5.77
N GLN A 62 -9.07 -5.22 -5.67
CA GLN A 62 -7.63 -5.12 -5.94
C GLN A 62 -7.30 -4.45 -7.29
N ALA A 63 -7.95 -4.86 -8.38
CA ALA A 63 -7.66 -4.30 -9.70
C ALA A 63 -8.01 -2.81 -9.82
N ALA A 64 -9.16 -2.41 -9.24
CA ALA A 64 -9.59 -1.01 -9.23
C ALA A 64 -8.69 -0.16 -8.32
N ASP A 65 -8.29 -0.72 -7.17
CA ASP A 65 -7.41 -0.03 -6.23
C ASP A 65 -5.99 0.17 -6.82
N ILE A 66 -5.46 -0.83 -7.55
CA ILE A 66 -4.18 -0.70 -8.28
C ILE A 66 -4.26 0.42 -9.31
N ALA A 67 -5.32 0.45 -10.14
CA ALA A 67 -5.47 1.48 -11.15
C ALA A 67 -5.53 2.88 -10.52
N LYS A 68 -6.31 3.03 -9.43
CA LYS A 68 -6.38 4.28 -8.67
C LYS A 68 -5.04 4.67 -8.06
N ALA A 69 -4.30 3.71 -7.51
CA ALA A 69 -2.99 3.93 -6.93
C ALA A 69 -1.98 4.41 -7.99
N ILE A 70 -2.02 3.83 -9.19
CA ILE A 70 -1.18 4.27 -10.31
C ILE A 70 -1.52 5.70 -10.72
N THR A 71 -2.80 6.03 -10.86
CA THR A 71 -3.22 7.42 -11.16
C THR A 71 -2.78 8.40 -10.09
N LEU A 72 -2.92 8.05 -8.80
CA LEU A 72 -2.47 8.90 -7.69
C LEU A 72 -0.95 9.05 -7.67
N ALA A 73 -0.21 7.98 -7.93
CA ALA A 73 1.26 8.01 -7.97
C ALA A 73 1.80 9.01 -9.00
N ALA A 74 1.08 9.23 -10.10
CA ALA A 74 1.43 10.21 -11.12
C ALA A 74 1.16 11.66 -10.69
N THR A 75 0.28 11.89 -9.72
CA THR A 75 -0.07 13.24 -9.23
C THR A 75 0.70 13.65 -7.98
N VAL A 76 1.40 12.72 -7.33
CA VAL A 76 2.20 13.00 -6.15
C VAL A 76 3.50 13.66 -6.60
N GLU A 77 3.60 14.97 -6.36
CA GLU A 77 4.82 15.77 -6.57
C GLU A 77 5.92 15.36 -5.58
N ASP A 78 7.18 15.61 -5.96
CA ASP A 78 8.38 15.33 -5.14
C ASP A 78 8.55 16.31 -3.97
#